data_AF-A0A7C1DQF2-F1
#
_entry.id   AF-A0A7C1DQF2-F1
#
_cell.length_a   1.000
_cell.length_b   1.000
_cell.length_c   1.000
_cell.angle_alpha   90.00
_cell.angle_beta   90.00
_cell.angle_gamma   90.00
#
_symmetry.space_group_name_H-M   'P 1'
#
loop_
_entity.id
_entity.type
_entity.pdbx_description
1 polymer ?
#
loop_
_entity_poly.entity_id
_entity_poly.type
_entity_poly.pdbx_seq_one_letter_code
_entity_poly.pdbx_strand_id
1 'polypeptide(L)' 'MITTVQIRTKVRDRLEGLKTHPRESFNDVIERLINSQIDDEPLTDEDLKEIEAGLEDIKAGRIISHEDLKRKLGL' A
#
# COMPACT_ATOMS: atom_id res chain seq x y z
N MET A 1 2.72 15.16 -22.05
CA MET A 1 3.32 16.52 -22.17
C MET A 1 4.36 16.64 -21.06
N ILE A 2 5.58 17.11 -21.33
CA ILE A 2 6.60 17.31 -20.28
C ILE A 2 6.55 18.76 -19.80
N THR A 3 6.72 18.96 -18.49
CA THR A 3 6.81 20.28 -17.87
C THR A 3 8.04 20.33 -16.95
N THR A 4 8.42 21.51 -16.51
CA THR A 4 9.57 21.69 -15.60
C THR A 4 9.09 22.21 -14.26
N VAL A 5 9.60 21.64 -13.18
CA VAL A 5 9.43 22.14 -11.81
C VAL A 5 10.79 22.54 -11.25
N GLN A 6 10.83 23.66 -10.52
CA GLN A 6 12.04 24.10 -9.83
C GLN A 6 12.02 23.61 -8.39
N ILE A 7 13.09 22.94 -7.97
CA ILE A 7 13.25 22.45 -6.59
C ILE A 7 14.60 22.93 -6.02
N ARG A 8 14.67 23.05 -4.70
CA ARG A 8 15.94 23.36 -4.02
C ARG A 8 16.92 22.20 -4.18
N THR A 9 18.22 22.50 -4.25
CA THR A 9 19.29 21.48 -4.34
C THR A 9 19.16 20.40 -3.26
N LYS A 10 18.88 20.81 -2.02
CA LYS A 10 18.67 19.87 -0.90
C LYS A 10 17.51 18.89 -1.14
N VAL A 11 16.46 19.29 -1.86
CA VAL A 11 15.33 18.40 -2.20
C VAL A 11 15.77 17.41 -3.27
N ARG A 12 16.47 17.87 -4.31
CA ARG A 12 17.05 17.00 -5.35
C ARG A 12 17.97 15.93 -4.73
N ASP A 13 18.82 16.31 -3.79
CA ASP A 13 19.75 15.37 -3.14
C ASP A 13 19.01 14.32 -2.30
N ARG A 14 17.88 14.70 -1.68
CA ARG A 14 16.98 13.74 -1.02
C ARG A 14 16.32 12.80 -2.02
N LEU A 15 15.88 13.29 -3.18
CA LEU A 15 15.31 12.45 -4.23
C LEU A 15 16.34 11.43 -4.75
N GLU A 16 17.62 11.78 -4.81
CA GLU A 16 18.69 10.86 -5.19
C GLU A 16 18.77 9.66 -4.23
N GLY A 17 18.68 9.92 -2.91
CA GLY A 17 18.67 8.86 -1.89
C GLY A 17 17.38 8.03 -1.85
N LEU A 18 16.32 8.47 -2.52
CA LEU A 18 15.05 7.75 -2.62
C LEU A 18 14.94 6.88 -3.87
N LYS A 19 15.98 6.88 -4.73
CA LYS A 19 16.05 5.98 -5.88
C LYS A 19 16.20 4.53 -5.41
N THR A 20 15.36 3.67 -5.97
CA THR A 20 15.39 2.21 -5.82
C THR A 20 16.45 1.58 -6.71
N HIS A 21 16.79 2.20 -7.85
CA HIS A 21 17.89 1.80 -8.72
C HIS A 21 18.65 3.00 -9.28
N PRO A 22 19.96 2.89 -9.58
CA PRO A 22 20.79 4.02 -10.02
C PRO A 22 20.30 4.75 -11.27
N ARG A 23 19.52 4.08 -12.11
CA ARG A 23 18.95 4.60 -13.37
C ARG A 23 17.53 5.17 -13.24
N GLU A 24 16.93 5.17 -12.05
CA GLU A 24 15.57 5.68 -11.84
C GLU A 24 15.59 7.20 -12.06
N SER A 25 14.68 7.70 -12.88
CA SER A 25 14.60 9.14 -13.11
C SER A 25 13.98 9.84 -11.90
N PHE A 26 14.24 11.14 -11.73
CA PHE A 26 13.55 11.90 -10.69
C PHE A 26 12.03 11.95 -10.93
N ASN A 27 11.58 11.86 -12.18
CA ASN A 27 10.15 11.79 -12.48
C ASN A 27 9.53 10.50 -11.91
N ASP A 28 10.18 9.35 -12.13
CA ASP A 28 9.69 8.05 -11.63
C ASP A 28 9.68 8.01 -10.10
N VAL A 29 10.72 8.56 -9.46
CA VAL A 29 10.75 8.70 -7.99
C VAL A 29 9.57 9.55 -7.51
N ILE A 30 9.32 10.69 -8.16
CA ILE A 30 8.24 11.61 -7.77
C ILE A 30 6.88 10.95 -7.98
N GLU A 31 6.63 10.32 -9.13
CA GLU A 31 5.37 9.60 -9.41
C GLU A 31 5.12 8.49 -8.39
N ARG A 32 6.12 7.66 -8.11
CA ARG A 32 6.01 6.60 -7.12
C ARG A 32 5.71 7.16 -5.73
N LEU A 33 6.37 8.25 -5.33
CA LEU A 33 6.09 8.91 -4.05
C LEU A 33 4.67 9.46 -4.01
N ILE A 34 4.19 10.10 -5.08
CA ILE A 34 2.82 10.60 -5.17
C ILE A 34 1.83 9.44 -5.03
N ASN A 35 2.01 8.37 -5.81
CA ASN A 35 1.14 7.19 -5.76
C ASN A 35 1.18 6.48 -4.40
N SER A 36 2.29 6.57 -3.66
CA SER A 36 2.37 6.01 -2.30
C SER A 36 1.63 6.83 -1.25
N GLN A 37 1.30 8.09 -1.55
CA GLN A 37 0.57 8.99 -0.63
C GLN A 37 -0.91 9.11 -0.98
N ILE A 38 -1.26 8.82 -2.23
CA ILE A 38 -2.65 8.75 -2.68
C ILE A 38 -3.10 7.31 -2.46
N ASP A 39 -3.88 7.10 -1.41
CA ASP A 39 -4.63 5.86 -1.24
C ASP A 39 -5.91 5.98 -2.07
N ASP A 40 -5.95 5.31 -3.22
CA ASP A 40 -7.12 5.30 -4.10
C ASP A 40 -8.30 4.51 -3.49
N GLU A 41 -8.04 3.68 -2.48
CA GLU A 41 -9.03 2.85 -1.78
C GLU A 41 -8.81 2.94 -0.26
N PRO A 42 -9.05 4.13 0.34
CA PRO A 42 -8.87 4.29 1.78
C PRO A 42 -9.88 3.44 2.53
N LEU A 43 -9.42 2.83 3.63
CA LEU A 43 -10.30 2.09 4.53
C LEU A 43 -11.43 3.00 5.03
N THR A 44 -12.66 2.55 4.83
CA THR A 44 -13.85 3.16 5.38
C THR A 44 -14.03 2.77 6.85
N ASP A 45 -14.92 3.47 7.55
CA ASP A 45 -15.31 3.09 8.91
C ASP A 45 -15.96 1.70 8.96
N GLU A 46 -16.54 1.23 7.85
CA GLU A 46 -17.11 -0.11 7.74
C GLU A 46 -15.99 -1.15 7.64
N ASP A 47 -15.00 -0.93 6.77
CA ASP A 47 -13.83 -1.81 6.63
C ASP A 47 -13.10 -1.98 7.97
N LEU A 48 -12.92 -0.88 8.72
CA LEU A 48 -12.29 -0.93 10.04
C LEU A 48 -13.07 -1.80 11.03
N LYS A 49 -14.41 -1.70 11.03
CA LYS A 49 -15.26 -2.54 11.90
C LYS A 49 -15.18 -4.01 11.52
N GLU A 50 -15.18 -4.32 10.23
CA GLU A 50 -15.05 -5.70 9.75
C GLU A 50 -13.68 -6.30 10.13
N ILE A 51 -12.62 -5.51 10.02
CA ILE A 51 -11.28 -5.92 10.46
C ILE A 51 -11.28 -6.19 11.98
N GLU A 52 -11.85 -5.31 12.79
CA GLU A 52 -11.95 -5.51 14.24
C GLU A 52 -12.71 -6.79 14.59
N ALA A 53 -13.86 -7.02 13.95
CA ALA A 53 -14.65 -8.24 14.13
C ALA A 53 -13.86 -9.50 13.76
N GLY A 54 -13.13 -9.48 12.63
CA GLY A 54 -12.26 -10.59 12.23
C GLY A 54 -11.13 -10.85 13.23
N LEU A 55 -10.53 -9.81 13.80
CA LEU A 55 -9.52 -9.95 14.86
C LEU A 55 -10.11 -10.55 16.14
N GLU A 56 -11.36 -10.22 16.50
CA GLU A 56 -12.06 -10.85 17.61
C GLU A 56 -12.38 -12.32 17.36
N ASP A 57 -12.79 -12.67 16.13
CA ASP A 57 -13.01 -14.06 15.71
C ASP A 57 -11.74 -14.89 15.87
N ILE A 58 -10.59 -14.37 15.42
CA ILE A 58 -9.28 -15.02 15.58
C ILE A 58 -8.97 -15.22 17.06
N LYS A 59 -9.12 -14.18 17.89
CA LYS A 59 -8.87 -14.27 19.34
C LYS A 59 -9.77 -15.29 20.04
N ALA A 60 -11.02 -15.39 19.61
CA ALA A 60 -11.99 -16.33 20.15
C ALA A 60 -11.86 -17.76 19.58
N GLY A 61 -10.91 -17.99 18.67
CA GLY A 61 -10.71 -19.29 18.02
C GLY A 61 -11.81 -19.66 17.03
N ARG A 62 -12.62 -18.69 16.57
CA ARG A 62 -13.66 -18.86 15.54
C ARG A 62 -13.04 -18.90 14.14
N ILE A 63 -12.07 -19.80 13.96
CA ILE A 63 -11.31 -19.96 12.72
C ILE A 63 -11.55 -21.35 12.14
N ILE A 64 -11.50 -21.45 10.80
CA ILE A 64 -11.52 -22.71 10.07
C ILE A 64 -10.24 -22.82 9.25
N SER A 65 -9.69 -24.04 9.12
CA SER A 65 -8.53 -24.24 8.27
C SER A 65 -8.89 -24.04 6.80
N HIS A 66 -7.92 -23.62 5.99
CA HIS A 66 -8.12 -23.45 4.55
C HIS A 66 -8.58 -24.75 3.86
N GLU A 67 -8.02 -25.89 4.27
CA GLU A 67 -8.40 -27.21 3.73
C GLU A 67 -9.84 -27.59 4.09
N ASP A 68 -10.25 -27.38 5.34
CA ASP A 68 -11.61 -27.71 5.79
C ASP A 68 -12.64 -26.76 5.17
N LEU A 69 -12.29 -25.48 4.98
CA LEU A 69 -13.15 -24.51 4.29
C LEU A 69 -13.36 -24.91 2.84
N LYS A 70 -12.29 -25.28 2.11
CA LYS A 70 -12.40 -25.79 0.74
C LYS A 70 -13.26 -27.04 0.66
N ARG A 71 -13.04 -28.02 1.54
CA ARG A 71 -13.86 -29.22 1.62
C ARG A 71 -15.34 -28.89 1.85
N LYS A 72 -15.64 -27.92 2.73
CA LYS A 72 -17.00 -27.45 3.00
C LYS A 72 -17.64 -26.76 1.79
N LEU A 73 -16.86 -26.03 1.00
CA LEU A 73 -17.30 -25.32 -0.20
C LEU A 73 -17.29 -26.19 -1.49
N GLY A 74 -16.75 -27.40 -1.42
CA GLY A 74 -16.60 -28.29 -2.59
C GLY A 74 -15.54 -27.83 -3.59
N LEU A 75 -14.52 -27.10 -3.11
CA LEU A 75 -13.39 -26.55 -3.88
C LEU A 75 -12.09 -27.34 -3.69
#